data_AF-A0A955MFH9-F1
#
_entry.id   AF-A0A955MFH9-F1
#
_cell.length_a   1.000
_cell.length_b   1.000
_cell.length_c   1.000
_cell.angle_alpha   90.00
_cell.angle_beta   90.00
_cell.angle_gamma   90.00
#
_symmetry.space_group_name_H-M   'P 1'
#
loop_
_entity.id
_entity.type
_entity.pdbx_description
1 polymer ?
#
loop_
_entity_poly.entity_id
_entity_poly.type
_entity_poly.pdbx_seq_one_letter_code
_entity_poly.pdbx_strand_id
1 'polypeptide(L)' 'MARQKEKNKAKVVFIDSDAFIAIVKKDDTNHNKAKNLFYSLKDKNIIFCSSNYVYSEVITVLSQRIGHS' A
#
# COMPACT_ATOMS: atom_id res chain seq x y z
N MET A 1 30.00 12.00 -15.35
CA MET A 1 28.96 12.53 -14.44
C MET A 1 27.54 11.96 -14.68
N ALA A 2 27.23 11.30 -15.81
CA ALA A 2 25.88 10.75 -16.06
C ALA A 2 25.50 9.52 -15.21
N ARG A 3 26.47 8.67 -14.84
CA ARG A 3 26.24 7.38 -14.15
C ARG A 3 25.84 7.50 -12.67
N GLN A 4 26.06 8.65 -12.02
CA GLN A 4 25.65 8.86 -10.62
C GLN A 4 24.15 9.17 -10.49
N LYS A 5 23.49 9.74 -11.52
CA LYS A 5 22.09 10.19 -11.44
C LYS A 5 21.07 9.03 -11.40
N GLU A 6 21.37 7.89 -12.03
CA GLU A 6 20.46 6.74 -12.04
C GLU A 6 20.36 6.03 -10.68
N LYS A 7 21.44 6.08 -9.87
CA LYS A 7 21.48 5.39 -8.57
C LYS A 7 20.54 5.98 -7.51
N ASN A 8 20.07 7.22 -7.70
CA ASN A 8 19.22 7.94 -6.73
C ASN A 8 17.76 8.11 -7.18
N LYS A 9 17.33 7.44 -8.25
CA LYS A 9 15.93 7.52 -8.67
C LYS A 9 15.03 6.80 -7.65
N ALA A 10 14.01 7.51 -7.15
CA ALA A 10 13.03 6.92 -6.27
C ALA A 10 12.36 5.72 -6.95
N LYS A 11 12.23 4.60 -6.23
CA LYS A 11 11.52 3.43 -6.74
C LYS A 11 10.03 3.69 -6.65
N VAL A 12 9.30 3.49 -7.74
CA VAL A 12 7.84 3.58 -7.73
C VAL A 12 7.29 2.19 -7.41
N VAL A 13 6.44 2.12 -6.41
CA VAL A 13 5.75 0.88 -6.01
C VAL A 13 4.26 1.13 -6.15
N PHE A 14 3.62 0.37 -7.02
CA PHE A 14 2.17 0.36 -7.16
C PHE A 14 1.56 -0.47 -6.03
N ILE A 15 0.53 0.07 -5.39
CA ILE A 15 -0.17 -0.55 -4.26
C ILE A 15 -1.56 -0.98 -4.72
N ASP A 16 -1.86 -2.25 -4.51
CA ASP A 16 -3.15 -2.88 -4.82
C ASP A 16 -4.12 -2.79 -3.61
N SER A 17 -5.39 -3.06 -3.85
CA SER A 17 -6.48 -2.95 -2.88
C SER A 17 -6.23 -3.82 -1.65
N ASP A 18 -5.72 -5.04 -1.84
CA ASP A 18 -5.46 -6.02 -0.79
C ASP A 18 -4.47 -5.50 0.27
N ALA A 19 -3.43 -4.77 -0.13
CA ALA A 19 -2.43 -4.19 0.75
C ALA A 19 -3.04 -3.09 1.64
N PHE A 20 -3.88 -2.22 1.07
CA PHE A 20 -4.61 -1.23 1.84
C PHE A 20 -5.56 -1.89 2.85
N ILE A 21 -6.34 -2.86 2.39
CA ILE A 21 -7.31 -3.59 3.21
C ILE A 21 -6.61 -4.31 4.36
N ALA A 22 -5.53 -5.05 4.09
CA ALA A 22 -4.78 -5.78 5.09
C ALA A 22 -4.14 -4.85 6.15
N ILE A 23 -3.68 -3.65 5.77
CA ILE A 23 -3.14 -2.68 6.73
C ILE A 23 -4.25 -2.17 7.68
N VAL A 24 -5.47 -1.95 7.19
CA VAL A 24 -6.57 -1.38 7.99
C VAL A 24 -7.26 -2.45 8.84
N LYS A 25 -7.51 -3.65 8.28
CA LYS A 25 -8.21 -4.75 8.94
C LYS A 25 -7.27 -5.53 9.86
N LYS A 26 -7.42 -5.35 11.17
CA LYS A 26 -6.62 -6.06 12.20
C LYS A 26 -6.85 -7.57 12.21
N ASP A 27 -8.03 -8.01 11.77
CA ASP A 27 -8.46 -9.40 11.66
C ASP A 27 -8.03 -10.07 10.35
N ASP A 28 -7.41 -9.33 9.43
CA ASP A 28 -6.89 -9.89 8.19
C ASP A 28 -5.67 -10.78 8.46
N THR A 29 -5.65 -11.99 7.89
CA THR A 29 -4.54 -12.94 8.02
C THR A 29 -3.20 -12.34 7.57
N ASN A 30 -3.22 -11.38 6.65
CA ASN A 30 -2.04 -10.68 6.15
C ASN A 30 -1.72 -9.37 6.89
N HIS A 31 -2.48 -8.98 7.91
CA HIS A 31 -2.33 -7.70 8.60
C HIS A 31 -0.89 -7.43 9.04
N ASN A 32 -0.30 -8.37 9.77
CA ASN A 32 1.07 -8.24 10.27
C ASN A 32 2.10 -8.18 9.14
N LYS A 33 1.90 -8.97 8.07
CA LYS A 33 2.79 -8.99 6.90
C LYS A 33 2.76 -7.65 6.17
N ALA A 34 1.56 -7.12 5.90
CA ALA A 34 1.37 -5.85 5.22
C ALA A 34 1.93 -4.67 6.04
N LYS A 35 1.65 -4.66 7.34
CA LYS A 35 2.18 -3.66 8.29
C LYS A 35 3.70 -3.67 8.35
N ASN A 36 4.32 -4.84 8.50
CA ASN A 36 5.77 -4.98 8.54
C ASN A 36 6.43 -4.57 7.22
N LEU A 37 5.81 -4.93 6.09
CA LEU A 37 6.28 -4.50 4.77
C LEU A 37 6.24 -2.97 4.64
N PHE A 38 5.12 -2.33 4.99
CA PHE A 38 5.01 -0.88 4.99
C PHE A 38 6.10 -0.21 5.85
N TYR A 39 6.29 -0.65 7.10
CA TYR A 39 7.35 -0.11 7.96
C TYR A 39 8.76 -0.34 7.39
N SER A 40 9.01 -1.44 6.70
CA SER A 40 10.30 -1.70 6.06
C SER A 40 10.57 -0.85 4.82
N LEU A 41 9.52 -0.22 4.26
CA LEU A 41 9.57 0.55 3.02
C LEU A 41 9.36 2.05 3.24
N LYS A 42 8.65 2.48 4.29
CA LYS A 42 8.25 3.88 4.51
C LYS A 42 9.43 4.85 4.62
N ASP A 43 10.57 4.39 5.15
CA ASP A 43 11.77 5.21 5.37
C ASP A 43 12.76 5.11 4.19
N LYS A 44 12.40 4.41 3.11
CA LYS A 44 13.20 4.30 1.89
C LYS A 44 12.75 5.35 0.88
N ASN A 45 13.61 5.63 -0.11
CA ASN A 45 13.28 6.50 -1.25
C ASN A 45 12.31 5.80 -2.22
N ILE A 46 11.05 5.64 -1.78
CA ILE A 46 9.98 4.96 -2.48
C ILE A 46 8.81 5.92 -2.66
N ILE A 47 8.24 5.92 -3.87
CA ILE A 47 6.97 6.59 -4.17
C ILE A 47 5.90 5.50 -4.23
N PHE A 48 4.97 5.54 -3.29
CA PHE A 48 3.78 4.70 -3.34
C PHE A 48 2.75 5.35 -4.26
N CYS A 49 2.25 4.59 -5.24
CA CYS A 49 1.18 5.02 -6.10
C CYS A 49 0.09 3.96 -6.19
N SER A 50 -1.09 4.36 -6.62
CA SER A 50 -2.20 3.46 -6.89
C SER A 50 -3.12 4.09 -7.94
N SER A 51 -4.20 3.40 -8.33
CA SER A 51 -5.18 3.89 -9.29
C SER A 51 -6.49 4.31 -8.62
N ASN A 52 -7.29 5.09 -9.34
CA ASN A 52 -8.66 5.40 -8.94
C ASN A 52 -9.55 4.15 -8.82
N TYR A 53 -9.25 3.09 -9.58
CA TYR A 53 -9.95 1.80 -9.49
C TYR A 53 -9.64 1.09 -8.17
N VAL A 54 -8.36 1.01 -7.78
CA VAL A 54 -7.95 0.46 -6.48
C VAL A 54 -8.57 1.26 -5.34
N TYR A 55 -8.52 2.60 -5.42
CA TYR A 55 -9.18 3.44 -4.43
C TYR A 55 -10.68 3.15 -4.29
N SER A 56 -11.40 3.05 -5.42
CA SER A 56 -12.83 2.74 -5.43
C SER A 56 -13.14 1.39 -4.78
N GLU A 57 -12.33 0.36 -5.06
CA GLU A 57 -12.48 -0.96 -4.48
C GLU A 57 -12.21 -0.96 -2.98
N VAL A 58 -11.13 -0.31 -2.52
CA VAL A 58 -10.81 -0.19 -1.09
C VAL A 58 -11.98 0.44 -0.33
N ILE A 59 -12.53 1.55 -0.83
CA ILE A 59 -13.68 2.21 -0.21
C ILE A 59 -14.92 1.31 -0.22
N THR A 60 -15.17 0.60 -1.32
CA THR A 60 -16.29 -0.35 -1.42
C THR A 60 -16.17 -1.47 -0.39
N VAL A 61 -15.01 -2.11 -0.28
CA VAL A 61 -14.80 -3.23 0.65
C VAL A 61 -14.88 -2.77 2.10
N LEU A 62 -14.28 -1.62 2.43
CA LEU A 62 -14.33 -1.09 3.80
C LEU A 62 -15.74 -0.66 4.18
N SER A 63 -16.49 0.00 3.28
CA SER A 63 -17.88 0.44 3.56
C SER A 63 -18.86 -0.72 3.74
N GLN A 64 -18.76 -1.77 2.93
CA GLN A 64 -19.62 -2.96 3.05
C GLN A 64 -19.44 -3.70 4.38
N ARG A 65 -18.27 -3.59 5.02
CA ARG A 65 -17.97 -4.29 6.27
C ARG A 65 -18.27 -3.48 7.53
N ILE A 66 -18.67 -2.21 7.42
CA ILE A 66 -19.11 -1.37 8.55
C ILE A 66 -20.64 -1.47 8.78
N GLY A 67 -21.37 -2.16 7.89
CA GLY A 67 -22.84 -2.23 7.90
C GLY A 67 -23.50 -3.41 8.62
N HIS A 68 -22.77 -4.25 9.35
CA HIS A 68 -23.38 -5.33 10.14
C HIS A 68 -23.02 -5.21 11.62
N SER A 69 -23.85 -4.47 12.35
CA SER A 69 -23.99 -4.49 13.80
C SER A 69 -25.48 -4.46 14.14
#